data_AF-A0A520C6G1-F1
#
_entry.id   AF-A0A520C6G1-F1
#
_cell.length_a   1.000
_cell.length_b   1.000
_cell.length_c   1.000
_cell.angle_alpha   90.00
_cell.angle_beta   90.00
_cell.angle_gamma   90.00
#
_symmetry.space_group_name_H-M   'P 1'
#
loop_
_entity.id
_entity.type
_entity.pdbx_description
1 polymer ?
#
loop_
_entity_poly.entity_id
_entity_poly.type
_entity_poly.pdbx_seq_one_letter_code
_entity_poly.pdbx_strand_id
1 'polypeptide(L)' 'MKKILIAVLAMASFTVQAQKNTFFDQSFWKGNTDLATIKAEIAKGSNPSQLNPMSFDATVLAIN' A
#
# COMPACT_ATOMS: atom_id res chain seq x y z
N MET A 1 -5.86 0.23 37.45
CA MET A 1 -5.28 1.24 36.52
C MET A 1 -4.43 0.60 35.42
N LYS A 2 -3.32 -0.11 35.75
CA LYS A 2 -2.45 -0.75 34.72
C LYS A 2 -3.18 -1.73 33.78
N LYS A 3 -4.10 -2.54 34.30
CA LYS A 3 -4.91 -3.50 33.51
C LYS A 3 -5.83 -2.84 32.47
N ILE A 4 -6.36 -1.66 32.81
CA ILE A 4 -7.25 -0.89 31.91
C ILE A 4 -6.43 -0.30 30.77
N LEU A 5 -5.23 0.22 31.06
CA LEU A 5 -4.30 0.72 30.03
C LEU A 5 -3.91 -0.37 29.03
N ILE A 6 -3.61 -1.57 29.51
CA ILE A 6 -3.28 -2.72 28.65
C ILE A 6 -4.48 -3.12 27.78
N ALA A 7 -5.70 -3.13 28.35
CA ALA A 7 -6.91 -3.43 27.58
C ALA A 7 -7.17 -2.39 26.48
N VAL A 8 -6.95 -1.10 26.75
CA VAL A 8 -7.09 -0.02 25.76
C VAL A 8 -6.04 -0.13 24.66
N LEU A 9 -4.78 -0.41 25.00
CA LEU A 9 -3.71 -0.61 24.03
C LEU A 9 -3.96 -1.85 23.15
N ALA A 10 -4.48 -2.93 23.72
CA ALA A 10 -4.86 -4.12 22.97
C ALA A 10 -5.99 -3.82 21.97
N MET A 11 -7.03 -3.08 22.39
CA MET A 11 -8.10 -2.67 21.48
C MET A 11 -7.62 -1.73 20.37
N ALA A 12 -6.68 -0.83 20.66
CA ALA A 12 -6.10 0.07 19.67
C ALA A 12 -5.22 -0.65 18.63
N SER A 13 -4.65 -1.81 18.96
CA SER A 13 -3.79 -2.56 18.03
C SER A 13 -4.56 -3.14 16.83
N PHE A 14 -5.88 -3.31 16.92
CA PHE A 14 -6.72 -3.82 15.84
C PHE A 14 -7.04 -2.79 14.75
N THR A 15 -6.68 -1.52 14.93
CA THR A 15 -6.96 -0.46 13.94
C THR A 15 -5.83 -0.29 12.91
N VAL A 16 -4.77 -1.09 12.99
CA VAL A 16 -3.68 -1.06 11.99
C VAL A 16 -4.18 -1.66 10.69
N GLN A 17 -4.66 -0.81 9.77
CA GLN A 17 -4.87 -1.19 8.39
C GLN A 17 -3.50 -1.29 7.70
N ALA A 18 -3.18 -2.47 7.17
CA ALA A 18 -2.02 -2.65 6.31
C ALA A 18 -2.14 -1.71 5.10
N GLN A 19 -1.07 -0.97 4.80
CA GLN A 19 -1.07 -0.05 3.69
C GLN A 19 -1.21 -0.80 2.36
N LYS A 20 -2.24 -0.46 1.58
CA LYS A 20 -2.41 -1.01 0.23
C LYS A 20 -1.42 -0.32 -0.70
N ASN A 21 -0.67 -1.10 -1.47
CA ASN A 21 0.20 -0.59 -2.52
C ASN A 21 -0.66 -0.23 -3.76
N THR A 22 -0.73 1.05 -4.11
CA THR A 22 -1.54 1.55 -5.25
C THR A 22 -1.11 0.91 -6.56
N PHE A 23 0.17 0.54 -6.71
CA PHE A 23 0.70 -0.06 -7.95
C PHE A 23 0.16 -1.45 -8.27
N PHE A 24 -0.49 -2.11 -7.30
CA PHE A 24 -1.16 -3.39 -7.51
C PHE A 24 -2.53 -3.28 -8.17
N ASP A 25 -3.05 -2.06 -8.32
CA ASP A 25 -4.32 -1.82 -8.99
C ASP A 25 -4.08 -1.64 -10.50
N GLN A 26 -4.60 -2.54 -11.33
CA GLN A 26 -4.42 -2.44 -12.78
C GLN A 26 -5.05 -1.16 -13.34
N SER A 27 -6.11 -0.62 -12.70
CA SER A 27 -6.73 0.63 -13.15
C SER A 27 -5.80 1.84 -13.02
N PHE A 28 -4.82 1.79 -12.11
CA PHE A 28 -3.78 2.82 -11.98
C PHE A 28 -2.93 2.96 -13.25
N TRP A 29 -2.80 1.88 -14.03
CA TRP A 29 -1.98 1.81 -15.24
C TRP A 29 -2.78 1.99 -16.54
N LYS A 30 -4.11 1.89 -16.50
CA LYS A 30 -5.01 1.97 -17.68
C LYS A 30 -5.18 3.39 -18.26
N GLY A 31 -4.33 4.33 -17.90
CA GLY A 31 -4.42 5.74 -18.31
C GLY A 31 -3.05 6.36 -18.61
N ASN A 32 -3.03 7.68 -18.80
CA ASN A 32 -1.80 8.43 -19.01
C ASN A 32 -1.13 8.67 -17.64
N THR A 33 -0.60 7.61 -17.04
CA THR A 33 0.06 7.65 -15.73
C THR A 33 1.39 8.37 -15.87
N ASP A 34 1.44 9.63 -15.42
CA ASP A 34 2.64 10.45 -15.52
C ASP A 34 3.62 10.18 -14.37
N LEU A 35 4.88 10.58 -14.58
CA LEU A 35 5.94 10.41 -13.60
C LEU A 35 5.65 11.16 -12.28
N ALA A 36 4.91 12.26 -12.33
CA ALA A 36 4.55 13.03 -11.15
C ALA A 36 3.60 12.24 -10.23
N THR A 37 2.60 11.59 -10.81
CA THR A 37 1.64 10.72 -10.11
C THR A 37 2.34 9.53 -9.47
N ILE A 38 3.24 8.87 -10.21
CA ILE A 38 4.02 7.74 -9.66
C ILE A 38 4.84 8.20 -8.44
N LYS A 39 5.56 9.32 -8.55
CA LYS A 39 6.35 9.86 -7.43
C LYS A 39 5.47 10.23 -6.23
N ALA A 40 4.28 10.78 -6.46
CA ALA A 40 3.34 11.12 -5.41
C ALA A 40 2.84 9.86 -4.67
N GLU A 41 2.55 8.78 -5.39
CA GLU A 41 2.15 7.50 -4.76
C GLU A 41 3.30 6.83 -3.98
N ILE A 42 4.55 6.95 -4.47
CA ILE A 42 5.74 6.50 -3.72
C ILE A 42 5.87 7.29 -2.41
N ALA A 43 5.69 8.62 -2.46
CA ALA A 43 5.75 9.46 -1.26
C ALA A 43 4.64 9.13 -0.24
N LYS A 44 3.49 8.62 -0.71
CA LYS A 44 2.41 8.09 0.15
C LYS A 44 2.73 6.70 0.72
N GLY A 45 3.83 6.06 0.29
CA GLY A 45 4.33 4.78 0.79
C GLY A 45 4.06 3.57 -0.12
N SER A 46 3.55 3.77 -1.34
CA SER A 46 3.48 2.69 -2.35
C SER A 46 4.90 2.31 -2.79
N ASN A 47 5.19 1.02 -2.88
CA ASN A 47 6.53 0.52 -3.23
C ASN A 47 6.51 -0.14 -4.62
N PRO A 48 7.21 0.42 -5.63
CA PRO A 48 7.19 -0.13 -6.98
C PRO A 48 7.89 -1.50 -7.09
N SER A 49 8.81 -1.82 -6.19
CA SER A 49 9.56 -3.09 -6.15
C SER A 49 8.93 -4.14 -5.23
N GLN A 50 7.84 -3.81 -4.54
CA GLN A 50 7.13 -4.79 -3.72
C GLN A 50 6.41 -5.79 -4.63
N LEU A 51 6.54 -7.08 -4.31
CA LEU A 51 5.84 -8.15 -5.01
C LEU A 51 4.45 -8.36 -4.41
N ASN A 52 3.45 -8.56 -5.28
CA ASN A 52 2.13 -9.01 -4.87
C ASN A 52 2.14 -10.55 -4.61
N PRO A 53 1.03 -11.17 -4.15
CA PRO A 53 0.96 -12.62 -3.92
C PRO A 53 1.25 -13.50 -5.15
N MET A 54 1.12 -12.94 -6.36
CA MET A 54 1.44 -13.59 -7.62
C MET A 54 2.89 -13.35 -8.08
N SER A 55 3.71 -12.72 -7.23
CA SER A 55 5.09 -12.31 -7.55
C SER A 55 5.20 -11.29 -8.68
N PHE A 56 4.19 -10.43 -8.86
CA PHE A 56 4.25 -9.30 -9.80
C PHE A 56 4.59 -8.01 -9.08
N ASP A 57 5.49 -7.23 -9.68
CA ASP A 57 5.83 -5.87 -9.26
C ASP A 57 5.03 -4.83 -10.06
N ALA A 58 5.29 -3.54 -9.79
CA ALA A 58 4.64 -2.45 -10.50
C ALA A 58 4.90 -2.47 -12.02
N THR A 59 6.08 -2.93 -12.47
CA THR A 59 6.47 -2.92 -13.88
C THR A 59 5.72 -3.96 -14.68
N VAL A 60 5.51 -5.14 -14.11
CA VAL A 60 4.70 -6.21 -14.71
C VAL A 60 3.25 -5.76 -14.87
N LEU A 61 2.69 -5.10 -13.86
CA LEU A 61 1.31 -4.62 -13.88
C LEU A 61 1.10 -3.41 -14.79
N ALA A 62 2.13 -2.59 -15.02
CA ALA A 62 2.08 -1.44 -15.92
C ALA A 62 2.04 -1.81 -17.40
N ILE A 63 2.63 -2.96 -17.78
CA ILE A 63 2.78 -3.40 -19.18
C ILE A 63 1.61 -4.29 -19.65
N ASN A 64 0.81 -4.82 -18.71
CA ASN A 64 -0.28 -5.80 -18.95
C ASN A 64 -1.65 -5.14 -19.17
#